data_AF-A0A1Y3L6G6-F1
#
_entry.id   AF-A0A1Y3L6G6-F1
#
_cell.length_a   1.000
_cell.length_b   1.000
_cell.length_c   1.000
_cell.angle_alpha   90.00
_cell.angle_beta   90.00
_cell.angle_gamma   90.00
#
_symmetry.space_group_name_H-M   'P 1'
#
loop_
_entity.id
_entity.type
_entity.pdbx_description
1 polymer ?
#
loop_
_entity_poly.entity_id
_entity_poly.type
_entity_poly.pdbx_seq_one_letter_code
_entity_poly.pdbx_strand_id
1 'polypeptide(L)'
;MRLSMLCMSTLLASFSASAELEILPLSGNTHIQKVIEKRAVSPTAEPEKNSTFPGFEQFSSMITLAQASDRRLAQAVRFKSQSRAAIEKLQCRLSKELPSGVEMKEGGLNGVMSLYSCGDDYVVTYETHYERELTQRVVVYDDDYAKPQDPGKPLVKTSEKVMGGVRRTGLRWMNSTHEIRYDIYANVQGDGALEKELATVITEVAIETANR
;
A
#
# COMPACT_ATOMS: atom_id res chain seq x y z
N MET A 1 40.55 5.97 51.83
CA MET A 1 39.36 6.14 50.97
C MET A 1 39.80 5.91 49.52
N ARG A 2 39.37 4.82 48.89
CA ARG A 2 39.54 4.59 47.44
C ARG A 2 38.14 4.43 46.86
N LEU A 3 37.72 5.40 46.05
CA LEU A 3 36.43 5.40 45.38
C LEU A 3 36.46 4.37 44.26
N SER A 4 35.57 3.38 44.36
CA SER A 4 35.31 2.40 43.32
C SER A 4 34.64 3.06 42.13
N MET A 5 35.32 3.05 40.98
CA MET A 5 34.78 3.50 39.70
C MET A 5 33.89 2.37 39.15
N LEU A 6 32.59 2.46 39.40
CA LEU A 6 31.60 1.62 38.74
C LEU A 6 31.36 2.18 37.34
N CYS A 7 31.98 1.56 36.34
CA CYS A 7 31.56 1.71 34.94
C CYS A 7 30.15 1.16 34.80
N MET A 8 29.15 2.04 34.85
CA MET A 8 27.81 1.78 34.33
C MET A 8 27.91 1.72 32.81
N SER A 9 28.18 0.52 32.30
CA SER A 9 27.91 0.17 30.91
C SER A 9 26.40 0.23 30.72
N THR A 10 25.90 1.38 30.27
CA THR A 10 24.56 1.50 29.70
C THR A 10 24.52 0.61 28.47
N LEU A 11 24.00 -0.60 28.65
CA LEU A 11 23.40 -1.38 27.58
C LEU A 11 22.38 -0.46 26.90
N LEU A 12 22.83 0.19 25.82
CA LEU A 12 21.97 0.65 24.75
C LEU A 12 21.35 -0.63 24.19
N ALA A 13 20.28 -1.11 24.83
CA ALA A 13 19.32 -1.93 24.15
C ALA A 13 18.87 -1.07 22.97
N SER A 14 19.43 -1.36 21.80
CA SER A 14 18.87 -0.95 20.53
C SER A 14 17.43 -1.43 20.59
N PHE A 15 16.51 -0.53 20.92
CA PHE A 15 15.10 -0.77 20.73
C PHE A 15 14.97 -0.96 19.23
N SER A 16 14.98 -2.23 18.79
CA SER A 16 14.54 -2.59 17.45
C SER A 16 13.21 -1.89 17.28
N ALA A 17 13.11 -0.98 16.30
CA ALA A 17 11.87 -0.33 15.96
C ALA A 17 10.86 -1.46 15.70
N SER A 18 9.91 -1.64 16.61
CA SER A 18 8.81 -2.57 16.40
C SER A 18 8.04 -2.02 15.21
N ALA A 19 8.00 -2.77 14.11
CA ALA A 19 7.23 -2.36 12.94
C ALA A 19 5.79 -2.06 13.38
N GLU A 20 5.25 -0.93 12.94
CA GLU A 20 3.93 -0.46 13.38
C GLU A 20 2.79 -1.08 12.57
N LEU A 21 3.10 -2.10 11.76
CA LEU A 21 2.13 -2.96 11.11
C LEU A 21 2.06 -4.30 11.84
N GLU A 22 0.85 -4.62 12.31
CA GLU A 22 0.52 -5.89 12.93
C GLU A 22 -0.42 -6.67 12.01
N ILE A 23 0.01 -7.85 11.57
CA ILE A 23 -0.79 -8.74 10.72
C ILE A 23 -1.34 -9.87 11.58
N LEU A 24 -2.66 -9.95 11.71
CA LEU A 24 -3.36 -10.90 12.57
C LEU A 24 -4.29 -11.80 11.76
N PRO A 25 -4.51 -13.06 12.19
CA PRO A 25 -5.49 -13.92 11.55
C PRO A 25 -6.90 -13.35 11.75
N LEU A 26 -7.69 -13.33 10.67
CA LEU A 26 -9.09 -12.92 10.72
C LEU A 26 -9.96 -14.02 11.34
N SER A 27 -9.65 -15.29 11.04
CA SER A 27 -10.34 -16.49 11.54
C SER A 27 -10.44 -16.57 13.06
N GLY A 28 -9.47 -15.99 13.79
CA GLY A 28 -9.43 -15.94 15.25
C GLY A 28 -10.22 -14.79 15.90
N ASN A 29 -10.76 -13.85 15.13
CA ASN A 29 -11.40 -12.64 15.65
C ASN A 29 -12.90 -12.57 15.33
N THR A 30 -13.70 -13.20 16.19
CA THR A 30 -15.17 -13.27 16.05
C THR A 30 -15.86 -11.90 16.08
N HIS A 31 -15.26 -10.88 16.70
CA HIS A 31 -15.81 -9.52 16.67
C HIS A 31 -15.68 -8.90 15.28
N ILE A 32 -14.49 -8.98 14.68
CA ILE A 32 -14.22 -8.44 13.36
C ILE A 32 -14.98 -9.21 12.27
N GLN A 33 -15.07 -10.54 12.38
CA GLN A 33 -15.92 -11.34 11.50
C GLN A 33 -17.37 -10.85 11.50
N LYS A 34 -17.96 -10.64 12.69
CA LYS A 34 -19.32 -10.10 12.81
C LYS A 34 -19.46 -8.70 12.19
N VAL A 35 -18.44 -7.85 12.28
CA VAL A 35 -18.45 -6.52 11.63
C VAL A 35 -18.43 -6.65 10.11
N ILE A 36 -17.59 -7.54 9.56
CA ILE A 36 -17.51 -7.80 8.12
C ILE A 36 -18.82 -8.40 7.60
N GLU A 37 -19.37 -9.41 8.30
CA GLU A 37 -20.64 -10.04 7.95
C GLU A 37 -21.79 -9.03 7.99
N LYS A 38 -21.88 -8.18 9.01
CA LYS A 38 -22.91 -7.12 9.08
C LYS A 38 -22.81 -6.10 7.95
N ARG A 39 -21.60 -5.80 7.48
CA ARG A 39 -21.38 -4.96 6.29
C ARG A 39 -21.82 -5.67 5.00
N ALA A 40 -21.57 -6.97 4.89
CA ALA A 40 -22.01 -7.77 3.74
C ALA A 40 -23.55 -7.95 3.68
N VAL A 41 -24.22 -7.96 4.84
CA VAL A 41 -25.68 -8.19 4.97
C VAL A 41 -26.48 -6.88 4.98
N SER A 42 -25.85 -5.71 4.89
CA SER A 42 -26.55 -4.43 4.69
C SER A 42 -26.55 -4.06 3.21
N PRO A 43 -27.57 -4.47 2.41
CA PRO A 43 -27.78 -3.86 1.11
C PRO A 43 -28.33 -2.47 1.38
N THR A 44 -27.47 -1.49 1.60
CA THR A 44 -27.88 -0.12 1.32
C THR A 44 -28.05 -0.09 -0.18
N ALA A 45 -29.31 -0.13 -0.65
CA ALA A 45 -29.64 0.18 -2.03
C ALA A 45 -29.25 1.64 -2.24
N GLU A 46 -27.98 1.88 -2.51
CA GLU A 46 -27.53 3.15 -3.03
C GLU A 46 -28.22 3.33 -4.38
N PRO A 47 -28.77 4.52 -4.67
CA PRO A 47 -29.41 4.76 -5.96
C PRO A 47 -28.41 4.39 -7.07
N GLU A 48 -28.87 3.67 -8.09
CA GLU A 48 -28.13 3.37 -9.32
C GLU A 48 -27.79 4.69 -10.04
N LYS A 49 -26.84 5.46 -9.50
CA LYS A 49 -25.97 6.26 -10.35
C LYS A 49 -25.25 5.24 -11.21
N ASN A 50 -25.13 5.54 -12.51
CA ASN A 50 -24.18 4.89 -13.41
C ASN A 50 -22.78 5.03 -12.79
N SER A 51 -22.47 4.13 -11.86
CA SER A 51 -21.30 4.23 -11.00
C SER A 51 -20.15 3.69 -11.83
N THR A 52 -19.27 4.62 -12.20
CA THR A 52 -18.04 4.33 -12.93
C THR A 52 -16.89 4.50 -11.96
N PHE A 53 -15.80 3.76 -12.19
CA PHE A 53 -14.57 4.05 -11.45
C PHE A 53 -14.12 5.49 -11.72
N PRO A 54 -13.45 6.15 -10.75
CA PRO A 54 -12.90 7.47 -11.00
C PRO A 54 -11.91 7.41 -12.17
N GLY A 55 -12.11 8.22 -13.21
CA GLY A 55 -11.22 8.26 -14.35
C GLY A 55 -9.86 8.90 -14.03
N PHE A 56 -8.92 8.78 -14.96
CA PHE A 56 -7.57 9.33 -14.81
C PHE A 56 -7.54 10.82 -14.43
N GLU A 57 -8.30 11.66 -15.16
CA GLU A 57 -8.36 13.10 -14.89
C GLU A 57 -9.01 13.42 -13.54
N GLN A 58 -9.95 12.59 -13.09
CA GLN A 58 -10.56 12.75 -11.76
C GLN A 58 -9.53 12.45 -10.67
N PHE A 59 -8.75 11.37 -10.80
CA PHE A 59 -7.63 11.10 -9.89
C PHE A 59 -6.60 12.22 -9.91
N SER A 60 -6.15 12.66 -11.09
CA SER A 60 -5.19 13.76 -11.26
C SER A 60 -5.67 15.05 -10.58
N SER A 61 -6.95 15.38 -10.72
CA SER A 61 -7.58 16.55 -10.08
C SER A 61 -7.62 16.42 -8.56
N MET A 62 -8.00 15.25 -8.03
CA MET A 62 -8.02 14.99 -6.58
C MET A 62 -6.62 15.11 -5.98
N ILE A 63 -5.59 14.59 -6.66
CA ILE A 63 -4.21 14.70 -6.20
C ILE A 63 -3.77 16.17 -6.20
N THR A 64 -4.06 16.90 -7.27
CA THR A 64 -3.72 18.33 -7.38
C THR A 64 -4.38 19.14 -6.27
N LEU A 65 -5.65 18.87 -5.96
CA LEU A 65 -6.37 19.52 -4.87
C LEU A 65 -5.75 19.20 -3.50
N ALA A 66 -5.38 17.94 -3.25
CA ALA A 66 -4.74 17.53 -2.01
C ALA A 66 -3.37 18.19 -1.83
N GLN A 67 -2.55 18.25 -2.88
CA GLN A 67 -1.26 18.94 -2.86
C GLN A 67 -1.41 20.44 -2.59
N ALA A 68 -2.46 21.07 -3.10
CA ALA A 68 -2.73 22.50 -2.88
C ALA A 68 -3.23 22.79 -1.45
N SER A 69 -3.93 21.85 -0.82
CA SER A 69 -4.59 22.05 0.47
C SER A 69 -3.71 21.71 1.69
N ASP A 70 -2.72 20.84 1.57
CA ASP A 70 -1.84 20.45 2.68
C ASP A 70 -0.35 20.67 2.37
N ARG A 71 0.21 21.74 2.93
CA ARG A 71 1.63 22.12 2.77
C ARG A 71 2.61 21.09 3.34
N ARG A 72 2.18 20.19 4.24
CA ARG A 72 3.03 19.13 4.79
C ARG A 72 3.36 18.07 3.74
N LEU A 73 2.55 17.96 2.68
CA LEU A 73 2.69 16.94 1.65
C LEU A 73 3.89 17.17 0.72
N ALA A 74 4.40 18.40 0.61
CA ALA A 74 5.48 18.73 -0.32
C ALA A 74 6.85 18.13 0.06
N GLN A 75 7.03 17.63 1.27
CA GLN A 75 8.32 17.12 1.78
C GLN A 75 8.44 15.59 1.81
N ALA A 76 7.32 14.86 1.77
CA ALA A 76 7.30 13.41 2.03
C ALA A 76 7.47 12.52 0.78
N VAL A 77 7.47 13.09 -0.44
CA VAL A 77 7.68 12.32 -1.67
C VAL A 77 9.18 12.21 -2.02
N ARG A 78 9.99 11.70 -1.09
CA ARG A 78 11.46 11.66 -1.26
C ARG A 78 12.12 10.31 -1.03
N PHE A 79 11.37 9.23 -0.87
CA PHE A 79 11.98 7.90 -0.76
C PHE A 79 12.12 7.23 -2.13
N LYS A 80 13.25 6.57 -2.38
CA LYS A 80 13.45 5.74 -3.57
C LYS A 80 12.51 4.54 -3.48
N SER A 81 11.72 4.30 -4.52
CA SER A 81 10.86 3.12 -4.62
C SER A 81 11.29 2.26 -5.80
N GLN A 82 11.49 0.97 -5.54
CA GLN A 82 11.77 -0.01 -6.58
C GLN A 82 10.53 -0.34 -7.41
N SER A 83 9.35 -0.36 -6.76
CA SER A 83 8.07 -0.55 -7.43
C SER A 83 7.81 0.55 -8.47
N ARG A 84 7.96 1.82 -8.10
CA ARG A 84 7.83 2.96 -9.03
C ARG A 84 8.82 2.88 -10.19
N ALA A 85 10.08 2.62 -9.88
CA ALA A 85 11.12 2.48 -10.91
C ALA A 85 10.88 1.30 -11.86
N ALA A 86 10.26 0.22 -11.39
CA ALA A 86 9.90 -0.92 -12.23
C ALA A 86 8.69 -0.61 -13.14
N ILE A 87 7.68 0.12 -12.63
CA ILE A 87 6.53 0.55 -13.42
C ILE A 87 6.95 1.47 -14.57
N GLU A 88 7.86 2.41 -14.32
CA GLU A 88 8.37 3.31 -15.37
C GLU A 88 9.08 2.56 -16.53
N LYS A 89 9.62 1.36 -16.28
CA LYS A 89 10.21 0.51 -17.34
C LYS A 89 9.16 -0.12 -18.26
N LEU A 90 7.90 -0.21 -17.83
CA LEU A 90 6.77 -0.69 -18.63
C LEU A 90 6.18 0.40 -19.54
N GLN A 91 6.92 1.49 -19.79
CA GLN A 91 6.46 2.65 -20.56
C GLN A 91 5.29 3.42 -19.91
N CYS A 92 4.90 3.06 -18.69
CA CYS A 92 4.01 3.86 -17.87
C CYS A 92 4.71 5.16 -17.45
N ARG A 93 4.04 6.29 -17.61
CA ARG A 93 4.57 7.61 -17.25
C ARG A 93 3.95 8.09 -15.95
N LEU A 94 4.80 8.45 -14.99
CA LEU A 94 4.36 9.12 -13.77
C LEU A 94 3.67 10.45 -14.14
N SER A 95 2.42 10.60 -13.72
CA SER A 95 1.63 11.81 -13.94
C SER A 95 1.59 12.69 -12.70
N LYS A 96 1.23 12.09 -11.56
CA LYS A 96 1.05 12.79 -10.29
C LYS A 96 1.43 11.87 -9.13
N GLU A 97 1.84 12.45 -8.03
CA GLU A 97 2.12 11.72 -6.78
C GLU A 97 1.86 12.61 -5.57
N LEU A 98 1.51 11.99 -4.45
CA LEU A 98 1.37 12.66 -3.17
C LEU A 98 1.68 11.68 -2.04
N PRO A 99 2.09 12.18 -0.86
CA PRO A 99 2.19 11.33 0.32
C PRO A 99 0.82 10.73 0.67
N SER A 100 0.83 9.51 1.17
CA SER A 100 -0.35 8.73 1.54
C SER A 100 -0.06 7.84 2.73
N GLY A 101 -1.10 7.22 3.29
CA GLY A 101 -0.95 6.27 4.40
C GLY A 101 -1.21 6.92 5.75
N VAL A 102 -0.47 6.48 6.75
CA VAL A 102 -0.64 6.86 8.16
C VAL A 102 0.41 7.90 8.56
N GLU A 103 0.02 8.78 9.47
CA GLU A 103 0.89 9.82 9.99
C GLU A 103 2.04 9.23 10.81
N MET A 104 3.26 9.69 10.50
CA MET A 104 4.47 9.33 11.25
C MET A 104 4.59 10.23 12.49
N LYS A 105 5.21 9.73 13.57
CA LYS A 105 5.42 10.56 14.79
C LYS A 105 6.30 11.77 14.53
N GLU A 106 7.25 11.66 13.61
CA GLU A 106 8.12 12.75 13.16
C GLU A 106 7.42 13.75 12.21
N GLY A 107 6.16 13.50 11.88
CA GLY A 107 5.38 14.26 10.90
C GLY A 107 5.49 13.70 9.48
N GLY A 108 4.51 14.03 8.65
CA GLY A 108 4.37 13.46 7.30
C GLY A 108 3.66 12.10 7.29
N LEU A 109 3.56 11.49 6.12
CA LEU A 109 2.90 10.20 5.94
C LEU A 109 3.91 9.12 5.58
N ASN A 110 3.63 7.90 5.99
CA ASN A 110 4.54 6.76 5.85
C ASN A 110 4.51 6.08 4.48
N GLY A 111 3.85 6.69 3.50
CA GLY A 111 3.72 6.15 2.16
C GLY A 111 3.53 7.21 1.10
N VAL A 112 3.43 6.76 -0.14
CA VAL A 112 3.17 7.59 -1.33
C VAL A 112 2.13 6.90 -2.19
N MET A 113 1.20 7.70 -2.70
CA MET A 113 0.29 7.32 -3.77
C MET A 113 0.79 7.95 -5.07
N SER A 114 0.89 7.16 -6.13
CA SER A 114 1.32 7.64 -7.46
C SER A 114 0.30 7.27 -8.52
N LEU A 115 0.10 8.15 -9.50
CA LEU A 115 -0.76 7.95 -10.65
C LEU A 115 0.09 7.87 -11.91
N TYR A 116 -0.03 6.78 -12.65
CA TYR A 116 0.66 6.54 -13.90
C TYR A 116 -0.32 6.45 -15.07
N SER A 117 0.06 7.01 -16.21
CA SER A 117 -0.58 6.75 -17.50
C SER A 117 0.18 5.66 -18.24
N CYS A 118 -0.51 4.63 -18.69
CA CYS A 118 0.05 3.42 -19.32
C CYS A 118 -0.62 3.17 -20.68
N GLY A 119 -0.57 4.15 -21.57
CA GLY A 119 -1.34 4.14 -22.81
C GLY A 119 -2.79 4.51 -22.55
N ASP A 120 -3.73 3.65 -22.98
CA ASP A 120 -5.17 3.84 -22.75
C ASP A 120 -5.59 3.47 -21.31
N ASP A 121 -4.73 2.77 -20.58
CA ASP A 121 -4.95 2.34 -19.21
C ASP A 121 -4.22 3.27 -18.22
N TYR A 122 -4.56 3.15 -16.94
CA TYR A 122 -3.86 3.86 -15.87
C TYR A 122 -3.74 3.04 -14.60
N VAL A 123 -2.71 3.37 -13.82
CA VAL A 123 -2.37 2.65 -12.59
C VAL A 123 -2.28 3.66 -11.45
N VAL A 124 -2.95 3.34 -10.35
CA VAL A 124 -2.77 4.03 -9.07
C VAL A 124 -1.99 3.10 -8.15
N THR A 125 -0.80 3.52 -7.73
CA THR A 125 0.02 2.76 -6.79
C THR A 125 -0.10 3.34 -5.40
N TYR A 126 0.01 2.47 -4.39
CA TYR A 126 0.13 2.83 -2.99
C TYR A 126 1.31 2.05 -2.42
N GLU A 127 2.27 2.77 -1.85
CA GLU A 127 3.45 2.16 -1.22
C GLU A 127 3.63 2.73 0.16
N THR A 128 3.74 1.84 1.15
CA THR A 128 3.75 2.20 2.58
C THR A 128 4.87 1.48 3.30
N HIS A 129 5.62 2.22 4.13
CA HIS A 129 6.74 1.74 4.92
C HIS A 129 6.38 1.84 6.41
N TYR A 130 6.46 0.73 7.12
CA TYR A 130 6.10 0.58 8.54
C TYR A 130 7.31 0.42 9.45
N GLU A 131 8.53 0.53 8.92
CA GLU A 131 9.77 0.56 9.68
C GLU A 131 9.89 1.82 10.56
N ARG A 132 9.22 2.90 10.16
CA ARG A 132 9.20 4.17 10.88
C ARG A 132 8.09 4.18 11.90
N GLU A 133 8.34 4.87 13.01
CA GLU A 133 7.35 5.04 14.07
C GLU A 133 6.13 5.85 13.59
N LEU A 134 4.95 5.26 13.78
CA LEU A 134 3.66 5.84 13.40
C LEU A 134 2.95 6.43 14.63
N THR A 135 2.08 7.42 14.40
CA THR A 135 1.24 7.98 15.48
C THR A 135 0.24 6.96 16.03
N GLN A 136 -0.05 5.92 15.26
CA GLN A 136 -0.92 4.81 15.61
C GLN A 136 -0.42 3.52 14.97
N ARG A 137 -0.70 2.40 15.63
CA ARG A 137 -0.46 1.07 15.06
C ARG A 137 -1.48 0.76 13.97
N VAL A 138 -1.02 0.16 12.88
CA VAL A 138 -1.85 -0.36 11.79
C VAL A 138 -2.05 -1.85 12.01
N VAL A 139 -3.32 -2.28 12.08
CA VAL A 139 -3.65 -3.70 12.24
C VAL A 139 -4.35 -4.19 10.97
N VAL A 140 -3.83 -5.25 10.38
CA VAL A 140 -4.39 -5.92 9.21
C VAL A 140 -4.86 -7.31 9.62
N TYR A 141 -6.15 -7.57 9.43
CA TYR A 141 -6.73 -8.89 9.67
C TYR A 141 -6.81 -9.68 8.37
N ASP A 142 -5.93 -10.66 8.21
CA ASP A 142 -5.87 -11.50 7.02
C ASP A 142 -5.19 -12.84 7.33
N ASP A 143 -5.92 -13.95 7.16
CA ASP A 143 -5.44 -15.28 7.50
C ASP A 143 -4.25 -15.76 6.66
N ASP A 144 -4.11 -15.30 5.42
CA ASP A 144 -3.03 -15.75 4.56
C ASP A 144 -1.76 -14.97 4.82
N TYR A 145 -1.87 -13.65 4.96
CA TYR A 145 -0.72 -12.82 5.32
C TYR A 145 -0.24 -13.04 6.75
N ALA A 146 -1.11 -13.50 7.66
CA ALA A 146 -0.71 -13.86 9.02
C ALA A 146 0.16 -15.14 9.08
N LYS A 147 0.19 -15.95 8.02
CA LYS A 147 1.06 -17.14 7.95
C LYS A 147 2.49 -16.74 7.60
N PRO A 148 3.51 -17.47 8.09
CA PRO A 148 4.88 -17.31 7.60
C PRO A 148 4.93 -17.46 6.07
N GLN A 149 5.56 -16.50 5.41
CA GLN A 149 5.70 -16.47 3.95
C GLN A 149 7.11 -16.92 3.55
N ASP A 150 7.21 -17.60 2.41
CA ASP A 150 8.50 -17.90 1.76
C ASP A 150 8.95 -16.62 1.01
N PRO A 151 10.11 -16.02 1.36
CA PRO A 151 10.63 -14.84 0.67
C PRO A 151 10.82 -15.04 -0.85
N GLY A 152 11.10 -16.27 -1.30
CA GLY A 152 11.24 -16.60 -2.71
C GLY A 152 9.90 -16.80 -3.44
N LYS A 153 8.78 -16.85 -2.71
CA LYS A 153 7.43 -17.04 -3.24
C LYS A 153 6.45 -16.14 -2.49
N PRO A 154 6.56 -14.81 -2.63
CA PRO A 154 5.70 -13.88 -1.91
C PRO A 154 4.24 -14.07 -2.31
N LEU A 155 3.35 -14.00 -1.32
CA LEU A 155 1.92 -13.95 -1.58
C LEU A 155 1.53 -12.58 -2.15
N VAL A 156 1.08 -12.58 -3.40
CA VAL A 156 0.43 -11.43 -4.03
C VAL A 156 -1.07 -11.75 -4.10
N LYS A 157 -1.89 -10.95 -3.42
CA LYS A 157 -3.35 -11.07 -3.51
C LYS A 157 -3.88 -10.25 -4.67
N THR A 158 -4.72 -10.87 -5.48
CA THR A 158 -5.41 -10.24 -6.61
C THR A 158 -6.89 -10.09 -6.30
N SER A 159 -7.47 -8.95 -6.68
CA SER A 159 -8.90 -8.67 -6.61
C SER A 159 -9.35 -8.00 -7.91
N GLU A 160 -10.53 -8.33 -8.41
CA GLU A 160 -11.05 -7.74 -9.63
C GLU A 160 -12.47 -7.24 -9.45
N LYS A 161 -12.79 -6.12 -10.11
CA LYS A 161 -14.14 -5.58 -10.18
C LYS A 161 -14.35 -4.87 -11.52
N VAL A 162 -15.50 -5.09 -12.15
CA VAL A 162 -15.87 -4.44 -13.42
C VAL A 162 -17.01 -3.47 -13.18
N MET A 163 -16.87 -2.24 -13.66
CA MET A 163 -17.91 -1.20 -13.60
C MET A 163 -17.80 -0.29 -14.82
N GLY A 164 -18.94 -0.05 -15.50
CA GLY A 164 -19.00 0.91 -16.61
C GLY A 164 -18.02 0.65 -17.76
N GLY A 165 -17.76 -0.60 -18.11
CA GLY A 165 -16.80 -0.96 -19.17
C GLY A 165 -15.32 -0.87 -18.78
N VAL A 166 -15.02 -0.57 -17.52
CA VAL A 166 -13.66 -0.57 -16.96
C VAL A 166 -13.51 -1.72 -15.98
N ARG A 167 -12.42 -2.47 -16.11
CA ARG A 167 -11.96 -3.48 -15.15
C ARG A 167 -10.93 -2.82 -14.22
N ARG A 168 -11.18 -2.89 -12.92
CA ARG A 168 -10.19 -2.60 -11.88
C ARG A 168 -9.59 -3.90 -11.40
N THR A 169 -8.30 -4.08 -11.57
CA THR A 169 -7.52 -5.18 -10.99
C THR A 169 -6.62 -4.63 -9.89
N GLY A 170 -6.88 -5.04 -8.65
CA GLY A 170 -6.09 -4.71 -7.47
C GLY A 170 -5.08 -5.82 -7.18
N LEU A 171 -3.79 -5.51 -7.25
CA LEU A 171 -2.70 -6.36 -6.81
C LEU A 171 -2.16 -5.83 -5.49
N ARG A 172 -1.99 -6.68 -4.48
CA ARG A 172 -1.47 -6.30 -3.17
C ARG A 172 -0.41 -7.30 -2.74
N TRP A 173 0.68 -6.80 -2.19
CA TRP A 173 1.68 -7.54 -1.43
C TRP A 173 1.98 -6.78 -0.14
N MET A 174 2.24 -7.50 0.95
CA MET A 174 2.74 -6.91 2.19
C MET A 174 3.53 -7.92 3.01
N ASN A 175 4.36 -7.39 3.90
CA ASN A 175 5.01 -8.11 4.99
C ASN A 175 4.90 -7.27 6.27
N SER A 176 5.67 -7.58 7.31
CA SER A 176 5.62 -6.81 8.57
C SER A 176 6.11 -5.37 8.47
N THR A 177 6.85 -4.99 7.42
CA THR A 177 7.51 -3.69 7.30
C THR A 177 7.07 -2.88 6.08
N HIS A 178 6.44 -3.48 5.08
CA HIS A 178 6.08 -2.85 3.82
C HIS A 178 4.73 -3.32 3.31
N GLU A 179 4.02 -2.42 2.63
CA GLU A 179 2.87 -2.74 1.80
C GLU A 179 2.99 -2.06 0.43
N ILE A 180 2.75 -2.82 -0.63
CA ILE A 180 2.67 -2.34 -2.01
C ILE A 180 1.32 -2.77 -2.58
N ARG A 181 0.61 -1.83 -3.19
CA ARG A 181 -0.64 -2.10 -3.89
C ARG A 181 -0.70 -1.36 -5.21
N TYR A 182 -1.14 -2.07 -6.25
CA TYR A 182 -1.47 -1.49 -7.55
C TYR A 182 -2.96 -1.63 -7.80
N ASP A 183 -3.61 -0.52 -8.09
CA ASP A 183 -4.97 -0.50 -8.65
C ASP A 183 -4.85 -0.15 -10.14
N ILE A 184 -5.08 -1.16 -10.96
CA ILE A 184 -4.94 -1.08 -12.41
C ILE A 184 -6.33 -0.90 -12.99
N TYR A 185 -6.52 0.12 -13.82
CA TYR A 185 -7.79 0.45 -14.45
C TYR A 185 -7.61 0.33 -15.95
N ALA A 186 -8.25 -0.70 -16.51
CA ALA A 186 -8.13 -1.04 -17.91
C ALA A 186 -9.50 -1.25 -18.57
N ASN A 187 -9.55 -1.10 -19.89
CA ASN A 187 -10.75 -1.44 -20.64
C ASN A 187 -11.06 -2.95 -20.51
N VAL A 188 -12.33 -3.31 -20.28
CA VAL A 188 -12.76 -4.72 -20.20
C VAL A 188 -12.50 -5.53 -21.47
N GLN A 189 -12.34 -4.86 -22.62
CA GLN A 189 -12.04 -5.49 -23.90
C GLN A 189 -10.54 -5.72 -24.12
N GLY A 190 -9.67 -5.19 -23.25
CA GLY A 190 -8.23 -5.41 -23.30
C GLY A 190 -7.84 -6.85 -23.00
N ASP A 191 -6.66 -7.27 -23.47
CA ASP A 191 -6.11 -8.63 -23.31
C ASP A 191 -5.44 -8.88 -21.93
N GLY A 192 -5.42 -7.83 -21.10
CA GLY A 192 -4.88 -7.84 -19.76
C GLY A 192 -3.35 -7.92 -19.69
N ALA A 193 -2.64 -7.46 -20.73
CA ALA A 193 -1.17 -7.47 -20.76
C ALA A 193 -0.56 -6.68 -19.59
N LEU A 194 -1.06 -5.46 -19.33
CA LEU A 194 -0.56 -4.60 -18.27
C LEU A 194 -0.69 -5.24 -16.88
N GLU A 195 -1.81 -5.91 -16.60
CA GLU A 195 -2.01 -6.60 -15.33
C GLU A 195 -1.06 -7.78 -15.15
N LYS A 196 -0.77 -8.53 -16.21
CA LYS A 196 0.18 -9.64 -16.18
C LYS A 196 1.61 -9.14 -15.94
N GLU A 197 1.99 -8.05 -16.60
CA GLU A 197 3.29 -7.42 -16.40
C GLU A 197 3.42 -6.87 -14.98
N LEU A 198 2.40 -6.16 -14.49
CA LEU A 198 2.41 -5.59 -13.14
C LEU A 198 2.33 -6.65 -12.04
N ALA A 199 1.68 -7.79 -12.29
CA ALA A 199 1.73 -8.95 -11.39
C ALA A 199 3.16 -9.52 -11.30
N THR A 200 3.88 -9.56 -12.41
CA THR A 200 5.30 -9.96 -12.42
C THR A 200 6.14 -8.95 -11.65
N VAL A 201 5.95 -7.65 -11.91
CA VAL A 201 6.68 -6.57 -11.24
C VAL A 201 6.47 -6.58 -9.73
N ILE A 202 5.24 -6.69 -9.24
CA ILE A 202 4.99 -6.69 -7.77
C ILE A 202 5.61 -7.93 -7.11
N THR A 203 5.61 -9.09 -7.78
CA THR A 203 6.27 -10.29 -7.28
C THR A 203 7.79 -10.11 -7.21
N GLU A 204 8.43 -9.57 -8.26
CA GLU A 204 9.87 -9.32 -8.27
C GLU A 204 10.27 -8.33 -7.16
N VAL A 205 9.53 -7.22 -7.03
CA VAL A 205 9.78 -6.21 -5.99
C VAL A 205 9.59 -6.81 -4.60
N ALA A 206 8.58 -7.67 -4.42
CA ALA A 206 8.35 -8.36 -3.16
C ALA A 206 9.53 -9.29 -2.78
N ILE A 207 10.05 -10.07 -3.74
CA ILE A 207 11.24 -10.92 -3.53
C ILE A 207 12.45 -10.06 -3.17
N GLU A 208 12.72 -8.99 -3.92
CA GLU A 208 13.85 -8.10 -3.65
C GLU A 208 13.75 -7.43 -2.28
N THR A 209 12.55 -7.00 -1.89
CA THR A 209 12.31 -6.33 -0.61
C THR A 209 12.43 -7.30 0.56
N ALA A 210 11.99 -8.56 0.39
CA ALA A 210 12.09 -9.57 1.45
C ALA A 210 13.51 -10.10 1.68
N ASN A 211 14.43 -9.92 0.73
CA ASN A 211 15.83 -10.36 0.82
C ASN A 211 16.79 -9.29 1.39
N ARG A 212 16.30 -8.11 1.74
CA ARG A 212 17.07 -7.02 2.35
C ARG A 212 16.93 -7.01 3.87
#